data_AF-A0A2M8NSM1-F1
#
_entry.id   AF-A0A2M8NSM1-F1
#
_cell.length_a   1.000
_cell.length_b   1.000
_cell.length_c   1.000
_cell.angle_alpha   90.00
_cell.angle_beta   90.00
_cell.angle_gamma   90.00
#
_symmetry.space_group_name_H-M   'P 1'
#
loop_
_entity.id
_entity.type
_entity.pdbx_description
1 polymer ?
#
loop_
_entity_poly.entity_id
_entity_poly.type
_entity_poly.pdbx_seq_one_letter_code
_entity_poly.pdbx_strand_id
1 'polypeptide(L)' 'MLSAPDVPAWRCDICSYLEYDEDALMRLDLLIGGLETQADPVRATARYLQIEGEVGSGKPAPRIKP' A
#
# COMPACT_ATOMS: atom_id res chain seq x y z
N MET A 1 1.65 14.21 -24.35
CA MET A 1 1.34 13.20 -23.31
C MET A 1 2.17 13.55 -22.09
N LEU A 2 1.54 13.85 -20.96
CA LEU A 2 2.23 13.98 -19.68
C LEU A 2 2.22 12.59 -19.04
N SER A 3 3.37 11.95 -18.95
CA SER A 3 3.54 10.70 -18.19
C SER A 3 3.76 11.06 -16.73
N ALA A 4 2.99 10.46 -15.83
CA ALA A 4 3.29 10.54 -14.41
C ALA A 4 4.67 9.91 -14.15
N PRO A 5 5.46 10.44 -13.21
CA PRO A 5 6.71 9.81 -12.81
C PRO A 5 6.44 8.40 -12.26
N ASP A 6 7.43 7.52 -12.39
CA ASP A 6 7.41 6.23 -11.69
C ASP A 6 7.63 6.50 -10.20
N VAL A 7 6.60 6.28 -9.40
CA VAL A 7 6.57 6.61 -7.98
C VAL A 7 6.21 5.33 -7.21
N PRO A 8 6.93 5.01 -6.12
CA PRO A 8 6.64 3.82 -5.34
C PRO A 8 5.20 3.85 -4.83
N ALA A 9 4.45 2.79 -5.12
CA ALA A 9 3.07 2.61 -4.71
C ALA A 9 2.87 1.17 -4.23
N TRP A 10 2.07 1.00 -3.18
CA TRP A 10 1.55 -0.31 -2.81
C TRP A 10 0.35 -0.63 -3.68
N ARG A 11 0.36 -1.83 -4.28
CA ARG A 11 -0.78 -2.36 -5.03
C ARG A 11 -1.41 -3.50 -4.26
N CYS A 12 -2.72 -3.40 -4.01
CA CYS A 12 -3.45 -4.51 -3.41
C CYS A 12 -3.60 -5.65 -4.43
N ASP A 13 -3.11 -6.85 -4.10
CA ASP A 13 -3.21 -8.02 -4.99
C ASP A 13 -4.64 -8.54 -5.17
N ILE A 14 -5.57 -8.17 -4.28
CA ILE A 14 -6.98 -8.61 -4.32
C ILE A 14 -7.82 -7.69 -5.20
N CYS A 15 -7.77 -6.38 -4.94
CA CYS A 15 -8.62 -5.40 -5.63
C CYS A 15 -7.87 -4.48 -6.60
N SER A 16 -6.55 -4.65 -6.75
CA SER A 16 -5.68 -3.79 -7.57
C SER A 16 -5.67 -2.31 -7.21
N TYR A 17 -6.18 -1.95 -6.02
CA TYR A 17 -6.11 -0.59 -5.51
C TYR A 17 -4.65 -0.15 -5.36
N LEU A 18 -4.35 1.08 -5.82
CA LEU A 18 -3.04 1.70 -5.67
C LEU A 18 -3.06 2.70 -4.53
N GLU A 19 -2.14 2.53 -3.60
CA GLU A 19 -1.91 3.42 -2.48
C GLU A 19 -0.49 3.99 -2.59
N TYR A 20 -0.37 5.30 -2.45
CA TYR A 20 0.91 5.99 -2.53
C TYR A 20 1.36 6.39 -1.13
N ASP A 21 2.66 6.33 -0.89
CA ASP A 21 3.27 6.85 0.34
C ASP A 21 3.06 8.37 0.45
N GLU A 22 3.10 8.92 1.67
CA GLU A 22 2.95 10.36 1.90
C GLU A 22 4.04 11.16 1.18
N ASP A 23 5.28 10.66 1.20
CA ASP A 23 6.41 11.27 0.46
C ASP A 23 6.18 11.27 -1.06
N ALA A 24 5.55 10.22 -1.58
CA ALA A 24 5.19 10.07 -2.97
C ALA A 24 4.09 11.06 -3.37
N LEU A 25 3.07 11.20 -2.52
CA LEU A 25 1.98 12.16 -2.70
C LEU A 25 2.49 13.60 -2.67
N MET A 26 3.37 13.96 -1.72
CA MET A 26 3.96 15.30 -1.63
C MET A 26 4.76 15.68 -2.89
N ARG A 27 5.52 14.73 -3.46
CA ARG A 27 6.28 14.96 -4.70
C ARG A 27 5.36 15.14 -5.90
N LEU A 28 4.29 14.34 -5.99
CA LEU A 28 3.27 14.48 -7.02
C LEU A 28 2.53 15.81 -6.88
N ASP A 29 2.24 16.23 -5.66
CA ASP A 29 1.59 17.50 -5.35
C ASP A 29 2.42 18.70 -5.84
N LEU A 30 3.73 18.69 -5.57
CA LEU A 30 4.66 19.70 -6.05
C LEU A 30 4.76 19.74 -7.59
N LEU A 31 4.68 18.59 -8.25
CA LEU A 31 4.72 18.48 -9.71
C LEU A 31 3.44 19.00 -10.38
N ILE A 32 2.29 18.80 -9.74
CA ILE A 32 0.98 19.13 -10.30
C ILE A 32 0.51 20.54 -9.86
N GLY A 33 1.14 21.10 -8.82
CA GLY A 33 0.93 22.47 -8.36
C GLY A 33 -0.17 22.62 -7.32
N GLY A 34 -0.33 21.64 -6.41
CA GLY A 34 -1.34 21.68 -5.35
C GLY A 34 -2.64 21.00 -5.73
N LEU A 35 -2.69 19.68 -5.61
CA LEU A 35 -3.90 18.87 -5.58
C LEU A 35 -4.47 18.97 -4.16
N GLU A 36 -5.58 19.70 -3.97
CA GLU A 36 -6.39 19.58 -2.76
C GLU A 36 -7.15 18.23 -2.76
N THR A 37 -6.44 17.12 -2.91
CA THR A 37 -7.02 15.78 -2.79
C THR A 37 -6.96 15.36 -1.34
N GLN A 38 -8.05 15.63 -0.63
CA GLN A 38 -8.31 15.09 0.69
C GLN A 38 -8.36 13.56 0.58
N ALA A 39 -7.51 12.85 1.33
CA ALA A 39 -7.56 11.39 1.42
C ALA A 39 -8.97 10.95 1.86
N ASP A 40 -9.50 9.90 1.22
CA ASP A 40 -10.85 9.41 1.53
C ASP A 40 -10.95 9.04 3.02
N PRO A 41 -11.80 9.73 3.80
CA PRO A 41 -11.88 9.51 5.24
C PRO A 41 -12.34 8.10 5.61
N VAL A 42 -13.01 7.39 4.69
CA VAL A 42 -13.44 6.00 4.90
C VAL A 42 -12.23 5.08 5.11
N ARG A 43 -11.10 5.34 4.43
CA ARG A 43 -9.89 4.50 4.50
C ARG A 43 -8.93 4.89 5.61
N ALA A 44 -8.95 6.15 6.06
CA ALA A 44 -8.20 6.61 7.24
C ALA A 44 -8.62 5.87 8.53
N THR A 45 -9.81 5.25 8.53
CA THR A 45 -10.31 4.42 9.65
C THR A 45 -10.00 2.93 9.51
N ALA A 46 -9.28 2.53 8.45
CA ALA A 46 -8.86 1.15 8.28
C ALA A 46 -7.97 0.74 9.46
N ARG A 47 -8.52 -0.09 10.34
CA ARG A 47 -7.79 -0.61 11.49
C ARG A 47 -6.75 -1.60 11.00
N TYR A 48 -5.50 -1.39 11.40
CA TYR A 48 -4.45 -2.39 11.22
C TYR A 48 -4.91 -3.66 11.94
N LEU A 49 -5.23 -4.72 11.20
CA LEU A 49 -5.44 -6.02 11.80
C LEU A 49 -4.10 -6.47 12.35
N GLN A 50 -3.99 -6.59 13.67
CA GLN A 50 -2.86 -7.30 14.25
C GLN A 50 -2.98 -8.73 13.73
N ILE A 51 -2.08 -9.12 12.82
CA ILE A 51 -1.85 -10.53 12.55
C ILE A 51 -1.28 -11.03 13.87
N GLU A 52 -2.14 -11.59 14.72
CA GLU A 52 -1.71 -12.28 15.93
C GLU A 52 -0.76 -13.37 15.45
N GLY A 53 0.52 -13.11 15.65
CA GLY A 53 1.54 -14.14 15.59
C GLY A 53 1.22 -15.10 16.73
N GLU A 54 0.37 -16.08 16.45
CA GLU A 54 0.40 -17.35 17.15
C GLU A 54 1.84 -17.86 16.98
N VAL A 55 2.69 -17.55 17.95
CA VAL A 55 3.92 -18.29 18.24
C VAL A 55 3.48 -19.65 18.82
N GLY A 56 2.66 -20.36 18.05
CA GLY A 56 2.12 -21.67 18.35
C GLY A 56 2.87 -22.66 17.49
N SER A 57 3.99 -23.19 18.01
CA SER A 57 4.60 -24.48 17.65
C SER A 57 4.20 -25.03 16.26
N GLY A 58 4.54 -24.31 15.19
CA GLY A 58 4.17 -24.70 13.82
C GLY A 58 5.14 -25.76 13.31
N LYS A 59 4.63 -26.96 13.01
CA LYS A 59 5.39 -27.99 12.29
C LYS A 59 5.99 -27.37 11.01
N PRO A 60 7.24 -27.69 10.64
CA PRO A 60 7.86 -27.12 9.44
C PRO A 60 7.04 -27.48 8.21
N ALA A 61 6.74 -26.48 7.38
CA ALA A 61 6.06 -26.68 6.10
C ALA A 61 6.84 -27.72 5.26
N PRO A 62 6.18 -28.74 4.71
CA PRO A 62 6.87 -29.77 3.93
C PRO A 62 7.45 -29.14 2.67
N ARG A 63 8.76 -29.31 2.50
CA ARG A 63 9.51 -28.87 1.32
C ARG A 63 9.00 -29.63 0.10
N ILE A 64 8.34 -28.93 -0.82
CA ILE A 64 8.02 -29.47 -2.15
C ILE A 64 9.34 -29.72 -2.86
N LYS A 65 9.62 -30.99 -3.17
CA LYS A 65 10.77 -31.38 -4.00
C LYS A 65 10.39 -31.22 -5.48
N PRO A 66 11.31 -30.73 -6.33
CA PRO A 66 11.14 -30.71 -7.78
C PRO A 66 11.14 -32.12 -8.37
#